data_AF-A0A1Q9MVU4-F1
#
_entry.id   AF-A0A1Q9MVU4-F1
#
_cell.length_a   1.000
_cell.length_b   1.000
_cell.length_c   1.000
_cell.angle_alpha   90.00
_cell.angle_beta   90.00
_cell.angle_gamma   90.00
#
_symmetry.space_group_name_H-M   'P 1'
#
loop_
_entity.id
_entity.type
_entity.pdbx_description
1 polymer ?
#
loop_
_entity_poly.entity_id
_entity_poly.type
_entity_poly.pdbx_seq_one_letter_code
_entity_poly.pdbx_strand_id
1 'polypeptide(L)'
;MSKILLLLEGFTEQKFIEIILAPHFQPLNVFLIPTILRTKRNPDGTVYKGGIIPYKRIKREVTLLLGDSSAQLVSTMFDFYALSDDFPGQETLPFPSLLQRATFLEQKFQEDINDPRFFPYFQVPEFESLLFVNPDELANHFALSRRERAELHDIRSSFST
;
A
#
# COMPACT_ATOMS: atom_id res chain seq x y z
N MET A 1 15.63 -3.40 18.53
CA MET A 1 14.19 -3.23 18.22
C MET A 1 14.09 -2.30 17.03
N SER A 2 13.47 -2.75 15.94
CA SER A 2 13.36 -1.98 14.71
C SER A 2 11.97 -1.43 14.55
N LYS A 3 11.82 -0.12 14.69
CA LYS A 3 10.55 0.58 14.52
C LYS A 3 10.44 1.06 13.07
N ILE A 4 9.43 0.56 12.38
CA ILE A 4 9.11 0.93 11.00
C ILE A 4 7.77 1.64 10.99
N LEU A 5 7.75 2.88 10.50
CA LEU A 5 6.51 3.64 10.32
C LEU A 5 6.00 3.45 8.90
N LEU A 6 4.72 3.16 8.75
CA LEU A 6 4.10 2.93 7.45
C LEU A 6 3.00 3.97 7.22
N LEU A 7 3.09 4.74 6.14
CA LEU A 7 2.02 5.62 5.70
C LEU A 7 1.12 4.85 4.70
N LEU A 8 -0.15 4.72 5.03
CA LEU A 8 -1.12 3.87 4.31
C LEU A 8 -2.26 4.71 3.75
N GLU A 9 -2.89 4.22 2.69
CA GLU A 9 -4.05 4.90 2.09
C GLU A 9 -5.32 4.77 2.94
N GLY A 10 -5.60 3.57 3.46
CA GLY A 10 -6.88 3.26 4.08
C GLY A 10 -6.84 2.24 5.20
N PHE A 11 -8.04 1.84 5.62
CA PHE A 11 -8.26 0.90 6.73
C PHE A 11 -7.99 -0.55 6.36
N THR A 12 -8.15 -0.91 5.09
CA THR A 12 -7.88 -2.26 4.59
C THR A 12 -6.41 -2.58 4.74
N GLU A 13 -5.55 -1.66 4.30
CA GLU A 13 -4.09 -1.71 4.41
C GLU A 13 -3.69 -1.76 5.88
N GLN A 14 -4.28 -0.90 6.72
CA GLN A 14 -4.00 -0.90 8.15
C GLN A 14 -4.29 -2.28 8.77
N LYS A 15 -5.45 -2.87 8.45
CA LYS A 15 -5.82 -4.19 8.98
C LYS A 15 -4.89 -5.29 8.47
N PHE A 16 -4.47 -5.22 7.21
CA PHE A 16 -3.48 -6.15 6.66
C PHE A 16 -2.15 -6.07 7.43
N ILE A 17 -1.64 -4.86 7.69
CA ILE A 17 -0.44 -4.67 8.50
C ILE A 17 -0.64 -5.24 9.90
N GLU A 18 -1.72 -4.89 10.58
CA GLU A 18 -1.95 -5.29 11.98
C GLU A 18 -2.15 -6.79 12.16
N ILE A 19 -2.86 -7.45 11.23
CA ILE A 19 -3.31 -8.84 11.38
C ILE A 19 -2.34 -9.82 10.73
N ILE A 20 -1.68 -9.43 9.63
CA ILE A 20 -0.84 -10.33 8.84
C ILE A 20 0.64 -10.00 8.97
N LEU A 21 1.06 -8.78 8.59
CA LEU A 21 2.49 -8.47 8.55
C LEU A 21 3.11 -8.29 9.94
N ALA A 22 2.47 -7.54 10.83
CA ALA A 22 3.04 -7.26 12.15
C ALA A 22 3.32 -8.54 12.95
N PRO A 23 2.42 -9.54 13.01
CA PRO A 23 2.72 -10.83 13.65
C PRO A 23 3.86 -11.60 12.98
N HIS A 24 4.02 -11.50 11.66
CA HIS A 24 5.12 -12.14 10.93
C HIS A 24 6.48 -11.52 11.30
N PHE A 25 6.53 -10.20 11.49
CA PHE A 25 7.76 -9.45 11.78
C PHE A 25 8.11 -9.38 13.27
N GLN A 26 7.14 -9.60 14.16
CA GLN A 26 7.35 -9.53 15.61
C GLN A 26 8.46 -10.46 16.13
N PRO A 27 8.57 -11.75 15.70
CA PRO A 27 9.67 -12.63 16.12
C PRO A 27 11.06 -12.12 15.69
N LEU A 28 11.12 -11.26 14.68
CA LEU A 28 12.35 -10.64 14.19
C LEU A 28 12.71 -9.34 14.93
N ASN A 29 11.97 -8.99 15.99
CA ASN A 29 12.07 -7.70 16.69
C ASN A 29 11.85 -6.47 15.80
N VAL A 30 11.05 -6.64 14.73
CA VAL A 30 10.62 -5.59 13.81
C VAL A 30 9.16 -5.26 14.12
N PHE A 31 8.88 -3.98 14.33
CA PHE A 31 7.58 -3.46 14.74
C PHE A 31 7.07 -2.49 13.68
N LEU A 32 5.99 -2.88 13.01
CA LEU A 32 5.31 -2.08 12.00
C LEU A 32 4.25 -1.21 12.66
N ILE A 33 4.30 0.10 12.42
CA ILE A 33 3.35 1.06 13.00
C ILE A 33 2.63 1.78 11.85
N PRO A 34 1.39 1.37 11.54
CA PRO A 34 0.62 1.96 10.44
C PRO A 34 0.04 3.33 10.82
N THR A 35 0.06 4.26 9.86
CA THR A 35 -0.58 5.57 9.94
C THR A 35 -1.39 5.79 8.67
N ILE A 36 -2.70 6.02 8.80
CA ILE A 36 -3.56 6.30 7.64
C ILE A 36 -3.42 7.75 7.21
N LEU A 37 -3.20 7.94 5.90
CA LEU A 37 -3.28 9.20 5.20
C LEU A 37 -4.74 9.66 5.16
N ARG A 38 -5.17 10.37 6.21
CA ARG A 38 -6.56 10.86 6.32
C ARG A 38 -6.88 11.70 5.09
N THR A 39 -7.95 11.45 4.35
CA THR A 39 -8.50 12.43 3.39
C THR A 39 -9.16 13.58 4.15
N LYS A 40 -9.52 14.69 3.49
CA LYS A 40 -10.16 15.83 4.19
C LYS A 40 -11.46 15.35 4.87
N ARG A 41 -11.70 15.82 6.10
CA ARG A 41 -13.03 15.81 6.71
C ARG A 41 -13.85 16.88 6.03
N ASN A 42 -15.03 16.52 5.54
CA ASN A 42 -16.05 17.51 5.22
C ASN A 42 -16.50 18.21 6.54
N PRO A 43 -17.05 19.43 6.47
CA PRO A 43 -17.58 20.15 7.63
C PRO A 43 -18.64 19.36 8.43
N ASP A 44 -19.28 18.37 7.80
CA ASP A 44 -20.28 17.47 8.38
C ASP A 44 -19.69 16.25 9.10
N GLY A 45 -18.35 16.13 9.16
CA GLY A 45 -17.66 15.03 9.82
C GLY A 45 -17.46 13.78 8.96
N THR A 46 -17.93 13.77 7.71
CA THR A 46 -17.70 12.66 6.78
C THR A 46 -16.26 12.69 6.26
N VAL A 47 -15.57 11.55 6.33
CA VAL A 47 -14.25 11.35 5.75
C VAL A 47 -14.47 10.75 4.37
N TYR A 48 -14.05 11.44 3.30
CA TYR A 48 -14.12 10.89 1.95
C TYR A 48 -13.26 9.62 1.87
N LYS A 49 -13.84 8.46 1.59
CA LYS A 49 -13.05 7.27 1.25
C LYS A 49 -12.82 7.29 -0.25
N GLY A 50 -11.56 7.26 -0.67
CA GLY A 50 -11.18 7.26 -2.08
C GLY A 50 -11.11 8.67 -2.68
N GLY A 51 -10.05 8.87 -3.46
CA GLY A 51 -9.78 10.11 -4.19
C GLY A 51 -8.27 10.34 -4.29
N ILE A 52 -7.82 10.79 -5.46
CA ILE A 52 -6.43 11.11 -5.73
C ILE A 52 -5.92 12.13 -4.69
N ILE A 53 -4.88 11.77 -3.93
CA ILE A 53 -4.32 12.61 -2.88
C ILE A 53 -3.17 13.43 -3.47
N PRO A 54 -3.21 14.78 -3.40
CA PRO A 54 -2.14 15.60 -3.96
C PRO A 54 -0.77 15.26 -3.36
N TYR A 55 0.26 15.23 -4.19
CA TYR A 55 1.61 14.84 -3.78
C TYR A 55 2.13 15.67 -2.60
N LYS A 56 1.87 16.98 -2.61
CA LYS A 56 2.24 17.90 -1.52
C LYS A 56 1.78 17.41 -0.14
N ARG A 57 0.61 16.78 -0.06
CA ARG A 57 0.08 16.24 1.19
C ARG A 57 0.83 14.98 1.60
N ILE A 58 1.03 14.05 0.66
CA ILE A 58 1.80 12.83 0.88
C ILE A 58 3.20 13.19 1.41
N LYS A 59 3.90 14.10 0.72
CA LYS A 59 5.22 14.60 1.12
C LYS A 59 5.22 15.11 2.56
N ARG A 60 4.23 15.94 2.92
CA ARG A 60 4.11 16.49 4.29
C ARG A 60 3.98 15.39 5.34
N GLU A 61 3.12 14.40 5.13
CA GLU A 61 2.89 13.34 6.12
C GLU A 61 4.12 12.42 6.24
N VAL A 62 4.80 12.11 5.14
CA VAL A 62 6.09 11.39 5.17
C VAL A 62 7.13 12.17 5.98
N THR A 63 7.27 13.48 5.74
CA THR A 63 8.19 14.33 6.52
C THR A 63 7.84 14.34 8.01
N LEU A 64 6.55 14.34 8.37
CA LEU A 64 6.12 14.26 9.78
C LEU A 64 6.53 12.93 10.42
N LEU A 65 6.35 11.80 9.71
CA LEU A 65 6.80 10.49 10.20
C LEU A 65 8.32 10.43 10.35
N LEU A 66 9.07 11.00 9.41
CA LEU A 66 10.54 11.10 9.50
C LEU A 66 11.01 11.99 10.66
N GLY A 67 10.16 12.88 11.16
CA GLY A 67 10.42 13.67 12.38
C GLY A 67 10.51 12.81 13.66
N ASP A 68 10.01 11.57 13.63
CA ASP A 68 10.22 10.62 14.70
C ASP A 68 11.63 10.01 14.60
N SER A 69 12.55 10.50 15.44
CA SER A 69 13.94 10.04 15.48
C SER A 69 14.11 8.59 15.94
N SER A 70 13.07 7.98 16.53
CA SER A 70 13.09 6.56 16.92
C SER A 70 12.73 5.62 15.76
N ALA A 71 12.20 6.15 14.65
CA ALA A 71 11.94 5.37 13.45
C ALA A 71 13.25 5.02 12.75
N GLN A 72 13.46 3.73 12.52
CA GLN A 72 14.60 3.25 11.74
C GLN A 72 14.31 3.29 10.24
N LEU A 73 13.04 3.14 9.86
CA LEU A 73 12.57 3.18 8.49
C LEU A 73 11.17 3.78 8.41
N VAL A 74 10.92 4.57 7.37
CA VAL A 74 9.60 5.07 6.99
C VAL A 74 9.32 4.56 5.58
N SER A 75 8.15 3.92 5.40
CA SER A 75 7.72 3.40 4.11
C SER A 75 6.26 3.77 3.85
N THR A 76 5.77 3.41 2.67
CA THR A 76 4.40 3.61 2.23
C THR A 76 3.78 2.28 1.83
N MET A 77 2.45 2.24 1.73
CA MET A 77 1.76 1.20 0.97
C MET A 77 0.54 1.88 0.34
N PHE A 78 0.76 2.42 -0.86
CA PHE A 78 -0.27 3.11 -1.63
C PHE A 78 -0.59 2.34 -2.90
N ASP A 79 -1.84 2.42 -3.34
CA ASP A 79 -2.22 1.92 -4.65
C ASP A 79 -1.47 2.70 -5.74
N PHE A 80 -0.79 1.98 -6.63
CA PHE A 80 -0.11 2.55 -7.78
C PHE A 80 -1.05 3.35 -8.70
N TYR A 81 -2.32 2.94 -8.81
CA TYR A 81 -3.30 3.57 -9.69
C TYR A 81 -3.98 4.81 -9.10
N ALA A 82 -3.82 5.05 -7.80
CA ALA A 82 -4.42 6.20 -7.10
C ALA A 82 -3.48 7.40 -6.94
N LEU A 83 -2.29 7.35 -7.54
CA LEU A 83 -1.32 8.43 -7.49
C LEU A 83 -1.80 9.65 -8.28
N SER A 84 -1.46 10.84 -7.78
CA SER A 84 -1.80 12.10 -8.42
C SER A 84 -0.91 12.42 -9.62
N ASP A 85 -1.43 13.21 -10.56
CA ASP A 85 -0.66 13.64 -11.73
C ASP A 85 0.56 14.50 -11.36
N ASP A 86 0.51 15.18 -10.20
CA ASP A 86 1.63 15.98 -9.67
C ASP A 86 2.71 15.15 -8.95
N PHE A 87 2.63 13.81 -9.01
CA PHE A 87 3.59 12.93 -8.37
C PHE A 87 4.95 12.92 -9.11
N PRO A 88 6.09 12.99 -8.39
CA PRO A 88 7.41 13.00 -9.01
C PRO A 88 7.63 11.83 -9.98
N GLY A 89 7.96 12.14 -11.23
CA GLY A 89 8.26 11.15 -12.27
C GLY A 89 7.10 10.81 -13.21
N GLN A 90 5.86 11.20 -12.91
CA GLN A 90 4.68 10.93 -13.76
C GLN A 90 4.85 11.43 -15.21
N GLU A 91 5.45 12.61 -15.39
CA GLU A 91 5.68 13.22 -16.71
C GLU A 91 6.65 12.43 -17.60
N THR A 92 7.47 11.55 -17.01
CA THR A 92 8.61 10.93 -17.67
C THR A 92 8.52 9.41 -17.71
N LEU A 93 7.36 8.79 -17.43
CA LEU A 93 7.16 7.34 -17.35
C LEU A 93 7.62 6.61 -18.64
N PRO A 94 8.83 6.03 -18.67
CA PRO A 94 9.44 5.57 -19.91
C PRO A 94 9.26 4.06 -20.14
N PHE A 95 8.48 3.37 -19.29
CA PHE A 95 8.50 1.91 -19.23
C PHE A 95 7.17 1.26 -19.68
N PRO A 96 7.24 0.09 -20.36
CA PRO A 96 6.04 -0.68 -20.72
C PRO A 96 5.50 -1.50 -19.55
N SER A 97 6.34 -1.91 -18.60
CA SER A 97 5.94 -2.74 -17.45
C SER A 97 5.47 -1.89 -16.27
N LEU A 98 4.34 -2.25 -15.66
CA LEU A 98 3.80 -1.60 -14.46
C LEU A 98 4.78 -1.67 -13.28
N LEU A 99 5.46 -2.80 -13.09
CA LEU A 99 6.46 -2.95 -12.03
C LEU A 99 7.65 -2.01 -12.24
N GLN A 100 8.10 -1.84 -13.48
CA GLN A 100 9.17 -0.89 -13.81
C GLN A 100 8.71 0.56 -13.58
N ARG A 101 7.46 0.88 -13.89
CA ARG A 101 6.87 2.20 -13.60
C ARG A 101 6.82 2.46 -12.09
N ALA A 102 6.35 1.50 -11.31
CA ALA A 102 6.29 1.62 -9.85
C ALA A 102 7.69 1.83 -9.26
N THR A 103 8.65 0.99 -9.64
CA THR A 103 10.05 1.11 -9.19
C THR A 103 10.64 2.48 -9.52
N PHE A 104 10.32 3.01 -10.71
CA PHE A 104 10.77 4.33 -11.11
C PHE A 104 10.14 5.46 -10.29
N LEU A 105 8.84 5.40 -10.05
CA LEU A 105 8.15 6.39 -9.21
C LEU A 105 8.62 6.30 -7.76
N GLU A 106 8.89 5.10 -7.24
CA GLU A 106 9.49 4.89 -5.91
C GLU A 106 10.85 5.57 -5.83
N GLN A 107 11.71 5.40 -6.83
CA GLN A 107 13.00 6.08 -6.88
C GLN A 107 12.84 7.60 -6.91
N LYS A 108 11.93 8.13 -7.72
CA LYS A 108 11.68 9.59 -7.79
C LYS A 108 11.11 10.14 -6.50
N PHE A 109 10.28 9.38 -5.82
CA PHE A 109 9.76 9.74 -4.51
C PHE A 109 10.87 9.75 -3.46
N GLN A 110 11.75 8.75 -3.47
CA GLN A 110 12.89 8.67 -2.58
C GLN A 110 13.86 9.84 -2.80
N GLU A 111 14.16 10.18 -4.06
CA GLU A 111 15.00 11.32 -4.44
C GLU A 111 14.41 12.66 -3.96
N ASP A 112 13.09 12.87 -4.07
CA ASP A 112 12.45 14.12 -3.66
C ASP A 112 12.32 14.28 -2.13
N ILE A 113 12.18 13.17 -1.39
CA ILE A 113 12.18 13.17 0.08
C ILE A 113 13.60 13.32 0.64
N ASN A 114 14.59 12.67 0.01
CA ASN A 114 16.02 12.79 0.33
C ASN A 114 16.37 12.52 1.81
N ASP A 115 15.77 11.50 2.40
CA ASP A 115 16.12 10.98 3.74
C ASP A 115 16.52 9.50 3.62
N PRO A 116 17.68 9.07 4.16
CA PRO A 116 18.15 7.69 4.04
C PRO A 116 17.26 6.66 4.75
N ARG A 117 16.37 7.09 5.66
CA ARG A 117 15.41 6.22 6.34
C ARG A 117 14.12 6.02 5.53
N PHE A 118 13.95 6.74 4.42
CA PHE A 118 12.75 6.65 3.60
C PHE A 118 12.91 5.62 2.48
N PHE A 119 12.01 4.64 2.45
CA PHE A 119 11.96 3.58 1.45
C PHE A 119 10.51 3.42 0.95
N PRO A 120 10.10 4.14 -0.10
CA PRO A 120 8.73 4.09 -0.59
C PRO A 120 8.37 2.73 -1.20
N TYR A 121 7.09 2.39 -1.13
CA TYR A 121 6.54 1.20 -1.77
C TYR A 121 5.14 1.49 -2.34
N PHE A 122 4.94 1.10 -3.59
CA PHE A 122 3.64 1.13 -4.29
C PHE A 122 3.13 -0.28 -4.55
N GLN A 123 1.87 -0.49 -4.22
CA GLN A 123 1.14 -1.72 -4.44
C GLN A 123 0.65 -1.74 -5.91
N VAL A 124 1.36 -2.49 -6.77
CA VAL A 124 1.04 -2.62 -8.20
C VAL A 124 -0.13 -3.59 -8.47
N PRO A 125 -0.13 -4.84 -7.96
CA PRO A 125 -1.34 -5.63 -8.01
C PRO A 125 -2.32 -5.10 -6.96
N GLU A 126 -3.56 -4.84 -7.34
CA GLU A 126 -4.63 -4.43 -6.41
C GLU A 126 -4.71 -5.41 -5.23
N PHE A 127 -5.03 -4.92 -4.04
CA PHE A 127 -5.05 -5.71 -2.81
C PHE A 127 -5.97 -6.94 -2.93
N GLU A 128 -7.05 -6.80 -3.68
CA GLU A 128 -8.04 -7.81 -4.04
C GLU A 128 -7.41 -9.00 -4.79
N SER A 129 -6.29 -8.79 -5.48
CA SER A 129 -5.53 -9.87 -6.12
C SER A 129 -5.01 -10.88 -5.08
N LEU A 130 -4.74 -10.45 -3.85
CA LEU A 130 -4.31 -11.34 -2.77
C LEU A 130 -5.39 -12.35 -2.39
N LEU A 131 -6.67 -12.08 -2.66
CA LEU A 131 -7.76 -13.02 -2.42
C LEU A 131 -7.62 -14.30 -3.26
N PHE A 132 -6.92 -14.22 -4.40
CA PHE A 132 -6.69 -15.35 -5.30
C PHE A 132 -5.45 -16.19 -4.95
N VAL A 133 -4.71 -15.84 -3.88
CA VAL A 133 -3.58 -16.65 -3.39
C VAL A 133 -4.05 -18.04 -2.94
N ASN A 134 -5.23 -18.11 -2.31
CA ASN A 134 -5.86 -19.37 -1.93
C ASN A 134 -7.38 -19.31 -2.15
N PRO A 135 -7.87 -19.72 -3.34
CA PRO A 135 -9.28 -19.70 -3.67
C PRO A 135 -10.17 -20.53 -2.73
N ASP A 136 -9.62 -21.59 -2.13
CA ASP A 136 -10.39 -22.45 -1.23
C ASP A 136 -10.65 -21.78 0.12
N GLU A 137 -9.67 -21.07 0.68
CA GLU A 137 -9.86 -20.26 1.89
C GLU A 137 -10.89 -19.15 1.68
N LEU A 138 -10.81 -18.48 0.53
CA LEU A 138 -11.79 -17.46 0.15
C LEU A 138 -13.21 -18.07 0.05
N ALA A 139 -13.33 -19.20 -0.64
CA ALA A 139 -14.62 -19.88 -0.81
C ALA A 139 -15.19 -20.38 0.52
N ASN A 140 -14.35 -20.83 1.44
CA ASN A 140 -14.77 -21.23 2.78
C ASN A 140 -15.24 -20.02 3.60
N HIS A 141 -14.49 -18.91 3.58
CA HIS A 141 -14.80 -17.70 4.33
C HIS A 141 -16.15 -17.09 3.94
N PHE A 142 -16.43 -17.02 2.63
CA PHE A 142 -17.69 -16.49 2.10
C PHE A 142 -18.81 -17.53 1.95
N ALA A 143 -18.59 -18.77 2.40
CA ALA A 143 -19.52 -19.88 2.27
C ALA A 143 -20.03 -20.07 0.82
N LEU A 144 -19.13 -19.94 -0.15
CA LEU A 144 -19.45 -20.03 -1.57
C LEU A 144 -19.90 -21.44 -1.95
N SER A 145 -20.84 -21.52 -2.88
CA SER A 145 -21.30 -22.77 -3.46
C SER A 145 -20.18 -23.49 -4.22
N ARG A 146 -20.37 -24.79 -4.48
CA ARG A 146 -19.44 -25.58 -5.29
C ARG A 146 -19.21 -24.98 -6.67
N ARG A 147 -20.22 -24.33 -7.25
CA ARG A 147 -20.14 -23.68 -8.56
C ARG A 147 -19.26 -22.43 -8.48
N GLU A 148 -19.53 -21.52 -7.54
CA GLU A 148 -18.75 -20.29 -7.36
C GLU A 148 -17.28 -20.59 -7.01
N ARG A 149 -17.03 -21.65 -6.24
CA ARG A 149 -15.67 -22.14 -5.98
C ARG A 149 -14.95 -22.57 -7.26
N ALA A 150 -15.63 -23.28 -8.15
CA ALA A 150 -15.05 -23.67 -9.44
C ALA A 150 -14.73 -22.44 -10.30
N GLU A 151 -15.66 -21.47 -10.35
CA GLU A 151 -15.46 -20.21 -11.06
C GLU A 151 -14.23 -19.43 -10.53
N LEU A 152 -14.01 -19.40 -9.21
CA LEU A 152 -12.81 -18.78 -8.62
C LEU A 152 -11.52 -19.48 -9.04
N HIS A 153 -11.51 -20.82 -9.08
CA HIS A 153 -10.34 -21.59 -9.54
C HIS A 153 -10.06 -21.37 -11.04
N ASP A 154 -11.11 -21.26 -11.85
CA ASP A 154 -10.99 -20.94 -13.28
C ASP A 154 -10.40 -19.55 -13.49
N ILE A 155 -10.88 -18.54 -12.75
CA ILE A 155 -10.32 -17.18 -12.78
C ILE A 155 -8.84 -17.21 -12.38
N ARG A 156 -8.50 -17.84 -11.24
CA ARG A 156 -7.10 -17.93 -10.79
C ARG A 156 -6.22 -18.61 -11.82
N SER A 157 -6.72 -19.67 -12.48
CA SER A 157 -5.95 -20.44 -13.46
C SER A 157 -5.80 -19.73 -14.81
N SER A 158 -6.59 -18.69 -15.06
CA SER A 158 -6.47 -17.85 -16.27
C SER A 158 -5.26 -16.90 -16.24
N PHE A 159 -4.64 -16.71 -15.06
CA PHE A 159 -3.43 -15.92 -14.89
C PHE A 159 -2.20 -16.83 -14.75
N SER A 160 -1.15 -16.52 -15.49
CA SER A 160 0.15 -17.17 -15.36
C SER A 160 0.83 -16.76 -14.05
N THR A 161 1.22 -17.74 -13.23
CA THR A 161 2.11 -17.56 -12.06
C THR A 161 3.55 -17.34 -12.46
#